data_AF-A0A921HTA9-F1
#
_entry.id   AF-A0A921HTA9-F1
#
_cell.length_a   1.000
_cell.length_b   1.000
_cell.length_c   1.000
_cell.angle_alpha   90.00
_cell.angle_beta   90.00
_cell.angle_gamma   90.00
#
_symmetry.space_group_name_H-M   'P 1'
#
loop_
_entity.id
_entity.type
_entity.pdbx_description
1 polymer ?
#
loop_
_entity_poly.entity_id
_entity_poly.type
_entity_poly.pdbx_seq_one_letter_code
_entity_poly.pdbx_strand_id
1 'polypeptide(L)'
;VVKEVQETVQKQQEKKEVPPVEEKAATEVKAPAKQSTAHNVDVATTTATKQSVNNNLTEKQIFAAPAKNVVIENNTVVIADLIKAFKVQPRFFKSKSVNPDQTVVPESDDYVDVMMARETLEANTFIQQAADKVADSYRETLSQNVADVREDTKPLNDLLATDWQTPVKDQIKQRHTKDYGERLDKSIQALDSDYKQAVADEEQRHEQTLTKLEKQLKRDKEKTTVKLTVDRDHIIQNEIAQIITTQKQYIEQEVQQLRYNRAEFKRHKVIDEIISDQKEANELLTNNYRSLVNGLEERRQTFIKEHEQALVTRQASDEAQAEKERYKLENANVLNLEERRDHLEKMKLDLEGQVGQLQADASKWQFRAETAQEDLDRMKQQVADLNKQYEQRLKSDRIDLEKHQQLTQQARQAKLDKWLHPFKFRQQNTGKSVGK
;
A
#
# COMPACT_ATOMS: atom_id res chain seq x y z
N VAL A 1 58.81 -24.82 40.52
CA VAL A 1 59.74 -24.52 41.64
C VAL A 1 58.96 -24.61 42.94
N VAL A 2 59.61 -24.94 44.06
CA VAL A 2 58.99 -25.16 45.38
C VAL A 2 59.20 -23.93 46.28
N LYS A 3 58.45 -23.86 47.39
CA LYS A 3 58.41 -22.85 48.48
C LYS A 3 57.35 -21.76 48.29
N GLU A 4 56.41 -21.45 49.21
CA GLU A 4 56.26 -21.69 50.67
C GLU A 4 57.03 -20.72 51.58
N VAL A 5 56.53 -20.55 52.82
CA VAL A 5 57.02 -19.68 53.92
C VAL A 5 56.63 -18.20 53.70
N GLN A 6 55.46 -17.74 54.18
CA GLN A 6 55.02 -17.45 55.57
C GLN A 6 55.42 -16.05 56.06
N GLU A 7 54.44 -15.32 56.58
CA GLU A 7 54.56 -14.66 57.89
C GLU A 7 53.18 -14.66 58.59
N THR A 8 53.14 -14.46 59.91
CA THR A 8 52.02 -14.88 60.77
C THR A 8 51.94 -14.09 62.08
N VAL A 9 50.83 -14.27 62.84
CA VAL A 9 50.74 -14.04 64.31
C VAL A 9 50.64 -12.54 64.70
N GLN A 10 49.85 -12.08 65.70
CA GLN A 10 49.06 -12.67 66.79
C GLN A 10 47.95 -11.66 67.23
N LYS A 11 46.76 -12.02 67.75
CA LYS A 11 46.32 -12.31 69.16
C LYS A 11 44.79 -12.07 69.21
N GLN A 12 43.92 -12.49 70.15
CA GLN A 12 43.96 -13.23 71.44
C GLN A 12 42.54 -13.89 71.62
N GLN A 13 42.37 -15.15 72.09
CA GLN A 13 41.93 -15.59 73.45
C GLN A 13 40.63 -14.94 74.01
N GLU A 14 39.71 -15.61 74.73
CA GLU A 14 39.75 -16.92 75.43
C GLU A 14 38.34 -17.52 75.77
N LYS A 15 38.30 -18.84 76.10
CA LYS A 15 37.34 -19.65 76.92
C LYS A 15 35.92 -19.12 77.30
N LYS A 16 34.90 -20.00 77.20
CA LYS A 16 34.35 -20.76 78.37
C LYS A 16 33.33 -21.88 78.03
N GLU A 17 32.84 -22.57 79.07
CA GLU A 17 32.13 -23.87 79.07
C GLU A 17 30.84 -23.82 79.95
N VAL A 18 30.01 -24.88 79.87
CA VAL A 18 28.66 -25.13 80.47
C VAL A 18 28.67 -25.40 82.02
N PRO A 19 27.59 -25.80 82.77
CA PRO A 19 26.12 -25.95 82.51
C PRO A 19 25.16 -25.25 83.58
N PRO A 20 24.24 -25.90 84.35
CA PRO A 20 22.77 -25.93 84.15
C PRO A 20 21.86 -25.49 85.34
N VAL A 21 20.52 -25.59 85.23
CA VAL A 21 19.50 -25.57 86.33
C VAL A 21 18.30 -26.51 86.02
N GLU A 22 17.55 -26.98 87.05
CA GLU A 22 16.54 -28.05 87.01
C GLU A 22 15.09 -27.66 87.46
N GLU A 23 14.13 -28.56 87.19
CA GLU A 23 12.95 -28.98 88.02
C GLU A 23 11.82 -27.99 88.47
N LYS A 24 10.52 -28.33 88.21
CA LYS A 24 9.46 -28.57 89.26
C LYS A 24 8.04 -29.04 88.85
N ALA A 25 7.65 -30.18 89.43
CA ALA A 25 6.40 -30.52 90.14
C ALA A 25 4.97 -30.49 89.49
N ALA A 26 4.49 -31.69 89.13
CA ALA A 26 3.29 -32.40 89.65
C ALA A 26 1.86 -31.79 89.78
N THR A 27 0.83 -32.55 89.34
CA THR A 27 -0.47 -32.72 90.05
C THR A 27 -1.20 -34.03 89.62
N GLU A 28 -2.43 -34.28 90.10
CA GLU A 28 -2.98 -35.64 90.40
C GLU A 28 -4.23 -36.14 89.62
N VAL A 29 -4.34 -37.48 89.51
CA VAL A 29 -5.53 -38.37 89.74
C VAL A 29 -6.89 -38.07 89.05
N LYS A 30 -7.38 -39.02 88.20
CA LYS A 30 -8.52 -39.94 88.53
C LYS A 30 -8.83 -41.04 87.50
N ALA A 31 -9.31 -42.18 88.02
CA ALA A 31 -10.02 -43.28 87.34
C ALA A 31 -11.39 -43.50 88.07
N PRO A 32 -12.25 -44.52 87.84
CA PRO A 32 -12.23 -45.66 86.90
C PRO A 32 -13.41 -45.54 85.87
N ALA A 33 -14.34 -46.46 85.50
CA ALA A 33 -14.75 -47.80 85.97
C ALA A 33 -15.67 -48.54 84.96
N LYS A 34 -16.03 -49.80 85.30
CA LYS A 34 -17.03 -50.72 84.69
C LYS A 34 -16.60 -51.40 83.37
N GLN A 35 -16.44 -52.73 83.22
CA GLN A 35 -16.80 -53.96 83.99
C GLN A 35 -18.18 -54.59 83.71
N SER A 36 -18.19 -55.64 82.87
CA SER A 36 -19.06 -56.83 82.85
C SER A 36 -18.52 -57.80 81.78
N THR A 37 -18.36 -59.13 81.87
CA THR A 37 -18.94 -60.25 82.65
C THR A 37 -20.45 -60.43 82.48
N ALA A 38 -21.00 -61.56 82.02
CA ALA A 38 -20.45 -62.89 81.67
C ALA A 38 -21.24 -63.46 80.43
N HIS A 39 -21.27 -64.73 80.03
CA HIS A 39 -21.06 -66.02 80.73
C HIS A 39 -20.69 -67.15 79.75
N ASN A 40 -20.16 -68.26 80.26
CA ASN A 40 -19.72 -69.42 79.45
C ASN A 40 -20.84 -70.47 79.29
N VAL A 41 -20.77 -71.24 78.20
CA VAL A 41 -20.93 -72.72 78.23
C VAL A 41 -19.87 -73.32 77.29
N ASP A 42 -19.20 -74.38 77.72
CA ASP A 42 -18.07 -75.02 77.03
C ASP A 42 -18.49 -75.94 75.86
N VAL A 43 -17.54 -76.25 74.96
CA VAL A 43 -16.91 -77.60 74.86
C VAL A 43 -15.71 -77.56 73.90
N ALA A 44 -14.55 -78.05 74.38
CA ALA A 44 -13.32 -78.52 73.72
C ALA A 44 -13.04 -78.15 72.22
N THR A 45 -11.84 -77.73 71.79
CA THR A 45 -10.54 -78.43 71.99
C THR A 45 -9.33 -77.55 71.58
N THR A 46 -8.15 -77.81 72.16
CA THR A 46 -6.78 -77.36 71.74
C THR A 46 -6.42 -75.86 71.67
N THR A 47 -5.54 -75.47 72.61
CA THR A 47 -4.39 -74.53 72.52
C THR A 47 -3.99 -74.03 71.11
N ALA A 48 -3.79 -72.73 70.81
CA ALA A 48 -2.98 -71.66 71.47
C ALA A 48 -1.44 -71.91 71.40
N THR A 49 -0.54 -70.95 71.11
CA THR A 49 -0.62 -69.50 70.83
C THR A 49 0.67 -69.01 70.16
N LYS A 50 0.66 -67.93 69.34
CA LYS A 50 1.51 -66.72 69.51
C LYS A 50 1.37 -65.64 68.42
N GLN A 51 1.36 -64.39 68.91
CA GLN A 51 1.79 -63.12 68.30
C GLN A 51 2.04 -63.04 66.78
N SER A 52 1.17 -62.30 66.09
CA SER A 52 1.57 -61.43 64.99
C SER A 52 1.67 -59.99 65.52
N VAL A 53 2.72 -59.26 65.13
CA VAL A 53 2.88 -57.82 65.40
C VAL A 53 3.22 -57.15 64.07
N ASN A 54 2.44 -56.15 63.68
CA ASN A 54 2.65 -55.39 62.45
C ASN A 54 3.97 -54.60 62.50
N ASN A 55 4.57 -54.37 61.33
CA ASN A 55 4.93 -53.03 60.84
C ASN A 55 5.62 -53.08 59.46
N ASN A 56 4.91 -52.77 58.37
CA ASN A 56 5.01 -51.45 57.73
C ASN A 56 4.36 -51.37 56.34
N LEU A 57 3.67 -50.24 56.14
CA LEU A 57 3.20 -49.61 54.91
C LEU A 57 3.52 -50.29 53.56
N THR A 58 2.56 -51.05 53.03
CA THR A 58 2.31 -51.07 51.59
C THR A 58 1.49 -49.82 51.23
N GLU A 59 2.12 -48.65 51.21
CA GLU A 59 1.51 -47.46 50.62
C GLU A 59 1.41 -47.68 49.11
N LYS A 60 0.20 -47.95 48.63
CA LYS A 60 -0.06 -48.41 47.27
C LYS A 60 -0.02 -47.24 46.30
N GLN A 61 1.19 -46.76 46.00
CA GLN A 61 1.44 -45.66 45.06
C GLN A 61 0.79 -45.99 43.71
N ILE A 62 -0.32 -45.29 43.41
CA ILE A 62 -1.05 -45.47 42.17
C ILE A 62 -0.27 -44.77 41.07
N PHE A 63 0.68 -45.48 40.46
CA PHE A 63 1.21 -45.10 39.16
C PHE A 63 0.06 -45.11 38.15
N ALA A 64 -0.43 -43.91 37.83
CA ALA A 64 -1.30 -43.74 36.68
C ALA A 64 -0.58 -44.31 35.45
N ALA A 65 -1.26 -45.17 34.68
CA ALA A 65 -0.66 -45.74 33.49
C ALA A 65 -0.20 -44.61 32.55
N PRO A 66 1.00 -44.71 31.94
CA PRO A 66 1.48 -43.68 31.04
C PRO A 66 0.45 -43.45 29.94
N ALA A 67 0.05 -42.20 29.75
CA ALA A 67 -0.94 -41.84 28.74
C ALA A 67 -0.42 -42.31 27.37
N LYS A 68 -1.14 -43.26 26.77
CA LYS A 68 -0.77 -43.78 25.44
C LYS A 68 -0.73 -42.62 24.44
N ASN A 69 0.27 -42.64 23.57
CA ASN A 69 0.50 -41.69 22.48
C ASN A 69 1.11 -40.33 22.89
N VAL A 70 2.27 -40.33 23.56
CA VAL A 70 3.19 -39.19 23.44
C VAL A 70 3.78 -39.22 22.02
N VAL A 71 3.31 -38.32 21.15
CA VAL A 71 3.70 -38.28 19.73
C VAL A 71 5.05 -37.56 19.58
N ILE A 72 6.14 -38.32 19.76
CA ILE A 72 7.52 -37.78 19.70
C ILE A 72 7.98 -37.48 18.26
N GLU A 73 7.42 -38.16 17.25
CA GLU A 73 7.96 -38.16 15.87
C GLU A 73 7.54 -36.95 15.01
N ASN A 74 6.55 -36.15 15.43
CA ASN A 74 5.97 -35.07 14.61
C ASN A 74 6.60 -33.68 14.80
N ASN A 75 7.61 -33.48 15.65
CA ASN A 75 8.10 -32.12 15.93
C ASN A 75 8.76 -31.42 14.73
N THR A 76 9.45 -32.16 13.85
CA THR A 76 9.97 -31.62 12.58
C THR A 76 8.86 -31.25 11.61
N VAL A 77 7.79 -32.05 11.53
CA VAL A 77 6.61 -31.77 10.70
C VAL A 77 5.89 -30.51 11.19
N VAL A 78 5.62 -30.41 12.49
CA VAL A 78 4.96 -29.24 13.10
C VAL A 78 5.81 -27.98 12.97
N ILE A 79 7.14 -28.07 13.08
CA ILE A 79 8.04 -26.93 12.82
C ILE A 79 7.99 -26.50 11.34
N ALA A 80 8.03 -27.45 10.39
CA ALA A 80 7.89 -27.13 8.98
C ALA A 80 6.53 -26.52 8.64
N ASP A 81 5.45 -26.94 9.29
CA ASP A 81 4.11 -26.38 9.12
C ASP A 81 3.95 -24.99 9.78
N LEU A 82 4.63 -24.74 10.92
CA LEU A 82 4.76 -23.40 11.50
C LEU A 82 5.48 -22.43 10.54
N ILE A 83 6.57 -22.86 9.88
CA ILE A 83 7.27 -22.05 8.87
C ILE A 83 6.37 -21.79 7.66
N LYS A 84 5.67 -22.80 7.13
CA LYS A 84 4.68 -22.60 6.04
C LYS A 84 3.55 -21.64 6.44
N ALA A 85 3.16 -21.64 7.71
CA ALA A 85 2.16 -20.74 8.26
C ALA A 85 2.65 -19.29 8.45
N PHE A 86 3.97 -19.02 8.33
CA PHE A 86 4.52 -17.67 8.30
C PHE A 86 3.83 -16.83 7.22
N LYS A 87 3.23 -15.71 7.62
CA LYS A 87 2.52 -14.77 6.74
C LYS A 87 2.73 -13.34 7.22
N VAL A 88 3.20 -12.49 6.33
CA VAL A 88 3.20 -11.04 6.51
C VAL A 88 1.79 -10.48 6.33
N GLN A 89 1.52 -9.29 6.87
CA GLN A 89 0.23 -8.60 6.71
C GLN A 89 0.45 -7.23 6.05
N PRO A 90 0.59 -7.18 4.71
CA PRO A 90 0.73 -5.93 3.98
C PRO A 90 -0.52 -5.04 4.16
N ARG A 91 -0.29 -3.73 4.09
CA ARG A 91 -1.37 -2.73 4.00
C ARG A 91 -1.57 -2.35 2.55
N PHE A 92 -2.82 -2.33 2.10
CA PHE A 92 -3.20 -1.95 0.74
C PHE A 92 -3.81 -0.55 0.70
N PHE A 93 -3.61 0.13 -0.42
CA PHE A 93 -4.29 1.37 -0.76
C PHE A 93 -5.76 1.11 -1.07
N LYS A 94 -6.64 2.04 -0.68
CA LYS A 94 -8.06 1.99 -1.00
C LYS A 94 -8.28 2.36 -2.46
N SER A 95 -8.64 1.40 -3.29
CA SER A 95 -9.13 1.65 -4.65
C SER A 95 -10.43 2.48 -4.62
N LYS A 96 -10.50 3.56 -5.41
CA LYS A 96 -11.76 4.23 -5.73
C LYS A 96 -12.66 3.29 -6.55
N SER A 97 -13.96 3.55 -6.57
CA SER A 97 -14.92 2.85 -7.45
C SER A 97 -14.89 3.38 -8.90
N VAL A 98 -13.69 3.61 -9.42
CA VAL A 98 -13.41 4.10 -10.77
C VAL A 98 -12.80 2.95 -11.57
N ASN A 99 -13.21 2.75 -12.81
CA ASN A 99 -12.71 1.65 -13.62
C ASN A 99 -11.29 1.97 -14.13
N PRO A 100 -10.23 1.24 -13.71
CA PRO A 100 -8.87 1.50 -14.19
C PRO A 100 -8.73 1.20 -15.70
N ASP A 101 -9.51 0.27 -16.25
CA ASP A 101 -9.43 -0.13 -17.67
C ASP A 101 -10.14 0.88 -18.61
N GLN A 102 -10.80 1.90 -18.06
CA GLN A 102 -11.43 2.96 -18.84
C GLN A 102 -10.38 3.72 -19.65
N THR A 103 -10.62 3.88 -20.95
CA THR A 103 -9.76 4.72 -21.80
C THR A 103 -10.20 6.18 -21.66
N VAL A 104 -9.29 7.04 -21.21
CA VAL A 104 -9.48 8.47 -20.99
C VAL A 104 -8.45 9.27 -21.78
N VAL A 105 -8.83 10.47 -22.21
CA VAL A 105 -7.94 11.47 -22.83
C VAL A 105 -7.52 12.46 -21.75
N PRO A 106 -6.28 13.01 -21.75
CA PRO A 106 -5.84 14.00 -20.76
C PRO A 106 -6.76 15.21 -20.56
N GLU A 107 -7.53 15.61 -21.57
CA GLU A 107 -8.52 16.71 -21.50
C GLU A 107 -9.79 16.36 -20.68
N SER A 108 -9.99 15.10 -20.30
CA SER A 108 -11.21 14.63 -19.63
C SER A 108 -11.16 14.84 -18.13
N ASP A 109 -12.24 15.33 -17.51
CA ASP A 109 -12.36 15.54 -16.06
C ASP A 109 -12.01 14.26 -15.25
N ASP A 110 -12.44 13.09 -15.74
CA ASP A 110 -12.14 11.78 -15.16
C ASP A 110 -10.66 11.35 -15.27
N TYR A 111 -9.82 12.02 -16.07
CA TYR A 111 -8.46 11.57 -16.41
C TYR A 111 -7.60 11.27 -15.18
N VAL A 112 -7.49 12.25 -14.27
CA VAL A 112 -6.67 12.15 -13.07
C VAL A 112 -7.15 11.01 -12.17
N ASP A 113 -8.45 10.79 -12.06
CA ASP A 113 -9.02 9.77 -11.18
C ASP A 113 -8.94 8.35 -11.77
N VAL A 114 -9.06 8.18 -13.09
CA VAL A 114 -8.80 6.90 -13.78
C VAL A 114 -7.30 6.56 -13.74
N MET A 115 -6.42 7.52 -14.02
CA MET A 115 -4.98 7.30 -13.95
C MET A 115 -4.50 7.00 -12.52
N MET A 116 -5.04 7.70 -11.51
CA MET A 116 -4.77 7.35 -10.11
C MET A 116 -5.37 6.00 -9.70
N ALA A 117 -6.50 5.55 -10.29
CA ALA A 117 -7.03 4.21 -10.04
C ALA A 117 -6.09 3.11 -10.59
N ARG A 118 -5.53 3.29 -11.80
CA ARG A 118 -4.50 2.41 -12.37
C ARG A 118 -3.26 2.34 -11.48
N GLU A 119 -2.70 3.48 -11.12
CA GLU A 119 -1.49 3.53 -10.29
C GLU A 119 -1.70 2.95 -8.88
N THR A 120 -2.90 3.11 -8.33
CA THR A 120 -3.29 2.46 -7.06
C THR A 120 -3.37 0.93 -7.19
N LEU A 121 -3.83 0.42 -8.34
CA LEU A 121 -3.87 -1.02 -8.64
C LEU A 121 -2.45 -1.60 -8.82
N GLU A 122 -1.58 -0.90 -9.54
CA GLU A 122 -0.17 -1.27 -9.71
C GLU A 122 0.58 -1.27 -8.38
N ALA A 123 0.42 -0.21 -7.57
CA ALA A 123 1.03 -0.12 -6.25
C ALA A 123 0.56 -1.23 -5.29
N ASN A 124 -0.73 -1.58 -5.30
CA ASN A 124 -1.26 -2.73 -4.55
C ASN A 124 -0.69 -4.07 -5.04
N THR A 125 -0.55 -4.24 -6.36
CA THR A 125 0.05 -5.44 -6.97
C THR A 125 1.52 -5.58 -6.59
N PHE A 126 2.28 -4.48 -6.63
CA PHE A 126 3.67 -4.43 -6.17
C PHE A 126 3.79 -4.76 -4.67
N ILE A 127 2.90 -4.21 -3.83
CA ILE A 127 2.87 -4.52 -2.39
C ILE A 127 2.64 -6.02 -2.14
N GLN A 128 1.72 -6.66 -2.88
CA GLN A 128 1.50 -8.10 -2.79
C GLN A 128 2.76 -8.89 -3.19
N GLN A 129 3.35 -8.58 -4.35
CA GLN A 129 4.57 -9.26 -4.82
C GLN A 129 5.77 -9.04 -3.89
N ALA A 130 5.89 -7.88 -3.26
CA ALA A 130 6.91 -7.59 -2.25
C ALA A 130 6.64 -8.38 -0.96
N ALA A 131 5.38 -8.46 -0.53
CA ALA A 131 4.97 -9.23 0.64
C ALA A 131 5.24 -10.73 0.47
N ASP A 132 4.92 -11.30 -0.69
CA ASP A 132 5.19 -12.72 -0.99
C ASP A 132 6.70 -13.01 -1.03
N LYS A 133 7.49 -12.19 -1.72
CA LYS A 133 8.97 -12.33 -1.76
C LYS A 133 9.61 -12.22 -0.38
N VAL A 134 9.14 -11.29 0.46
CA VAL A 134 9.62 -11.14 1.85
C VAL A 134 9.21 -12.37 2.67
N ALA A 135 7.98 -12.87 2.52
CA ALA A 135 7.53 -14.07 3.22
C ALA A 135 8.35 -15.31 2.84
N ASP A 136 8.64 -15.52 1.56
CA ASP A 136 9.44 -16.66 1.10
C ASP A 136 10.91 -16.54 1.52
N SER A 137 11.49 -15.33 1.49
CA SER A 137 12.85 -15.10 2.00
C SER A 137 12.97 -15.39 3.50
N TYR A 138 12.00 -14.97 4.34
CA TYR A 138 12.01 -15.30 5.76
C TYR A 138 11.70 -16.78 6.02
N ARG A 139 10.86 -17.44 5.22
CA ARG A 139 10.65 -18.90 5.29
C ARG A 139 11.94 -19.68 5.01
N GLU A 140 12.75 -19.22 4.06
CA GLU A 140 14.06 -19.83 3.78
C GLU A 140 15.03 -19.62 4.96
N THR A 141 15.17 -18.40 5.47
CA THR A 141 15.99 -18.10 6.66
C THR A 141 15.57 -18.92 7.88
N LEU A 142 14.27 -18.98 8.20
CA LEU A 142 13.73 -19.80 9.29
C LEU A 142 14.02 -21.30 9.09
N SER A 143 13.95 -21.79 7.86
CA SER A 143 14.27 -23.19 7.54
C SER A 143 15.76 -23.50 7.76
N GLN A 144 16.66 -22.55 7.51
CA GLN A 144 18.09 -22.67 7.81
C GLN A 144 18.35 -22.57 9.33
N ASN A 145 17.79 -21.57 10.00
CA ASN A 145 17.90 -21.40 11.46
C ASN A 145 17.43 -22.65 12.22
N VAL A 146 16.34 -23.30 11.78
CA VAL A 146 15.81 -24.55 12.35
C VAL A 146 16.81 -25.71 12.32
N ALA A 147 17.68 -25.78 11.31
CA ALA A 147 18.76 -26.76 11.25
C ALA A 147 19.85 -26.42 12.30
N ASP A 148 20.18 -25.14 12.45
CA ASP A 148 21.22 -24.64 13.37
C ASP A 148 20.77 -24.46 14.83
N VAL A 149 19.48 -24.66 15.16
CA VAL A 149 19.02 -24.77 16.56
C VAL A 149 19.64 -26.02 17.20
N ARG A 150 20.81 -25.82 17.82
CA ARG A 150 21.49 -26.78 18.68
C ARG A 150 20.64 -27.06 19.91
N GLU A 151 20.25 -28.31 20.04
CA GLU A 151 19.48 -28.81 21.18
C GLU A 151 20.44 -29.19 22.32
N ASP A 152 20.14 -28.80 23.56
CA ASP A 152 20.94 -29.26 24.70
C ASP A 152 20.71 -30.76 24.93
N THR A 153 21.70 -31.55 24.53
CA THR A 153 21.70 -33.01 24.73
C THR A 153 22.30 -33.42 26.06
N LYS A 154 22.91 -32.50 26.82
CA LYS A 154 23.72 -32.83 27.99
C LYS A 154 22.92 -33.55 29.08
N PRO A 155 21.74 -33.10 29.55
CA PRO A 155 21.00 -33.80 30.59
C PRO A 155 20.60 -35.24 30.19
N LEU A 156 20.28 -35.44 28.91
CA LEU A 156 19.94 -36.75 28.37
C LEU A 156 21.17 -37.67 28.24
N ASN A 157 22.32 -37.11 27.84
CA ASN A 157 23.57 -37.86 27.75
C ASN A 157 24.10 -38.24 29.14
N ASP A 158 24.08 -37.31 30.10
CA ASP A 158 24.53 -37.53 31.47
C ASP A 158 23.67 -38.62 32.16
N LEU A 159 22.35 -38.60 31.97
CA LEU A 159 21.43 -39.63 32.48
C LEU A 159 21.67 -41.01 31.85
N LEU A 160 21.97 -41.07 30.55
CA LEU A 160 22.23 -42.33 29.83
C LEU A 160 23.64 -42.89 30.04
N ALA A 161 24.63 -42.05 30.36
CA ALA A 161 26.02 -42.45 30.59
C ALA A 161 26.31 -42.88 32.04
N THR A 162 25.43 -42.53 32.99
CA THR A 162 25.62 -42.84 34.42
C THR A 162 25.30 -44.32 34.71
N ASP A 163 26.30 -45.11 35.10
CA ASP A 163 26.08 -46.48 35.60
C ASP A 163 25.47 -46.49 37.00
N TRP A 164 24.15 -46.43 37.02
CA TRP A 164 23.33 -46.62 38.22
C TRP A 164 23.23 -48.10 38.67
N GLN A 165 23.56 -49.07 37.81
CA GLN A 165 23.34 -50.48 38.11
C GLN A 165 24.36 -51.04 39.08
N THR A 166 25.64 -50.69 38.91
CA THR A 166 26.72 -51.19 39.78
C THR A 166 26.52 -50.80 41.26
N PRO A 167 26.34 -49.52 41.64
CA PRO A 167 26.12 -49.17 43.05
C PRO A 167 24.87 -49.81 43.65
N VAL A 168 23.78 -49.96 42.88
CA VAL A 168 22.56 -50.67 43.33
C VAL A 168 22.84 -52.16 43.59
N LYS A 169 23.49 -52.85 42.64
CA LYS A 169 23.88 -54.27 42.80
C LYS A 169 24.75 -54.48 44.04
N ASP A 170 25.71 -53.61 44.27
CA ASP A 170 26.66 -53.75 45.38
C ASP A 170 26.04 -53.41 46.74
N GLN A 171 25.13 -52.42 46.81
CA GLN A 171 24.35 -52.13 48.01
C GLN A 171 23.44 -53.30 48.42
N ILE A 172 22.77 -53.95 47.46
CA ILE A 172 21.92 -55.13 47.70
C ILE A 172 22.77 -56.33 48.15
N LYS A 173 23.88 -56.62 47.46
CA LYS A 173 24.84 -57.66 47.89
C LYS A 173 25.34 -57.41 49.32
N GLN A 174 25.71 -56.16 49.66
CA GLN A 174 26.27 -55.82 50.96
C GLN A 174 25.26 -56.02 52.09
N ARG A 175 24.00 -55.60 51.89
CA ARG A 175 22.89 -55.88 52.83
C ARG A 175 22.72 -57.39 53.05
N HIS A 176 22.46 -58.15 52.00
CA HIS A 176 22.21 -59.58 52.14
C HIS A 176 23.41 -60.38 52.61
N THR A 177 24.64 -59.95 52.34
CA THR A 177 25.84 -60.57 52.91
C THR A 177 25.92 -60.37 54.42
N LYS A 178 25.55 -59.19 54.94
CA LYS A 178 25.49 -58.91 56.37
C LYS A 178 24.36 -59.69 57.05
N ASP A 179 23.14 -59.57 56.53
CA ASP A 179 21.96 -60.29 57.05
C ASP A 179 22.15 -61.80 56.99
N TYR A 180 22.89 -62.30 55.99
CA TYR A 180 23.30 -63.70 55.90
C TYR A 180 24.28 -64.10 57.01
N GLY A 181 25.35 -63.33 57.23
CA GLY A 181 26.29 -63.60 58.32
C GLY A 181 25.57 -63.68 59.66
N GLU A 182 24.73 -62.68 59.96
CA GLU A 182 23.92 -62.65 61.18
C GLU A 182 22.92 -63.82 61.32
N ARG A 183 22.47 -64.43 60.22
CA ARG A 183 21.62 -65.64 60.23
C ARG A 183 22.45 -66.92 60.35
N LEU A 184 23.58 -67.00 59.66
CA LEU A 184 24.49 -68.13 59.70
C LEU A 184 25.08 -68.29 61.11
N ASP A 185 25.55 -67.21 61.74
CA ASP A 185 26.10 -67.24 63.10
C ASP A 185 25.05 -67.72 64.11
N LYS A 186 23.81 -67.22 64.02
CA LYS A 186 22.68 -67.69 64.86
C LYS A 186 22.34 -69.16 64.60
N SER A 187 22.37 -69.62 63.35
CA SER A 187 22.14 -71.03 63.00
C SER A 187 23.28 -71.94 63.43
N ILE A 188 24.53 -71.47 63.41
CA ILE A 188 25.69 -72.20 63.91
C ILE A 188 25.63 -72.28 65.43
N GLN A 189 25.30 -71.18 66.13
CA GLN A 189 25.09 -71.16 67.58
C GLN A 189 23.97 -72.11 68.02
N ALA A 190 22.84 -72.16 67.30
CA ALA A 190 21.77 -73.12 67.56
C ALA A 190 22.28 -74.57 67.42
N LEU A 191 22.91 -74.92 66.29
CA LEU A 191 23.51 -76.25 66.08
C LEU A 191 24.60 -76.59 67.11
N ASP A 192 25.35 -75.61 67.60
CA ASP A 192 26.36 -75.78 68.66
C ASP A 192 25.73 -75.98 70.05
N SER A 193 24.56 -75.39 70.30
CA SER A 193 23.75 -75.59 71.50
C SER A 193 23.08 -76.97 71.47
N ASP A 194 22.47 -77.34 70.35
CA ASP A 194 21.87 -78.66 70.13
C ASP A 194 22.93 -79.77 70.27
N TYR A 195 24.14 -79.54 69.75
CA TYR A 195 25.27 -80.44 69.95
C TYR A 195 25.72 -80.54 71.41
N LYS A 196 25.84 -79.42 72.13
CA LYS A 196 26.21 -79.44 73.56
C LYS A 196 25.17 -80.13 74.42
N GLN A 197 23.88 -79.96 74.10
CA GLN A 197 22.79 -80.70 74.74
C GLN A 197 22.92 -82.21 74.43
N ALA A 198 23.06 -82.59 73.17
CA ALA A 198 23.24 -83.98 72.77
C ALA A 198 24.50 -84.63 73.37
N VAL A 199 25.61 -83.89 73.54
CA VAL A 199 26.81 -84.37 74.23
C VAL A 199 26.55 -84.54 75.72
N ALA A 200 25.91 -83.58 76.40
CA ALA A 200 25.58 -83.73 77.82
C ALA A 200 24.62 -84.90 78.09
N ASP A 201 23.71 -85.20 77.15
CA ASP A 201 22.81 -86.35 77.22
C ASP A 201 23.52 -87.69 76.87
N GLU A 202 24.60 -87.66 76.07
CA GLU A 202 25.35 -88.83 75.58
C GLU A 202 26.64 -89.12 76.38
N GLU A 203 27.16 -88.17 77.16
CA GLU A 203 28.26 -88.39 78.13
C GLU A 203 27.89 -89.43 79.20
N GLN A 204 26.61 -89.80 79.31
CA GLN A 204 26.13 -90.93 80.09
C GLN A 204 26.33 -92.31 79.39
N ARG A 205 26.80 -92.38 78.12
CA ARG A 205 26.86 -93.62 77.29
C ARG A 205 28.00 -93.70 76.24
N HIS A 206 29.27 -93.61 76.68
CA HIS A 206 30.47 -94.17 75.98
C HIS A 206 30.78 -93.78 74.51
N GLU A 207 31.84 -93.00 74.29
CA GLU A 207 32.81 -92.97 73.16
C GLU A 207 32.33 -93.12 71.68
N GLN A 208 31.67 -94.22 71.32
CA GLN A 208 31.35 -94.59 69.93
C GLN A 208 30.15 -93.85 69.34
N THR A 209 29.35 -93.19 70.16
CA THR A 209 28.26 -92.29 69.74
C THR A 209 28.75 -90.86 69.56
N LEU A 210 29.67 -90.39 70.40
CA LEU A 210 30.24 -89.04 70.35
C LEU A 210 30.85 -88.72 68.97
N THR A 211 31.72 -89.61 68.45
CA THR A 211 32.29 -89.47 67.08
C THR A 211 31.27 -89.59 65.94
N LYS A 212 30.08 -90.18 66.18
CA LYS A 212 28.96 -90.15 65.22
C LYS A 212 28.24 -88.80 65.27
N LEU A 213 28.00 -88.25 66.47
CA LEU A 213 27.40 -86.94 66.69
C LEU A 213 28.25 -85.83 66.07
N GLU A 214 29.58 -85.80 66.30
CA GLU A 214 30.51 -84.87 65.63
C GLU A 214 30.42 -84.95 64.11
N LYS A 215 30.46 -86.18 63.58
CA LYS A 215 30.43 -86.44 62.13
C LYS A 215 29.06 -86.19 61.53
N GLN A 216 28.00 -86.10 62.33
CA GLN A 216 26.67 -85.67 61.90
C GLN A 216 26.55 -84.14 61.98
N LEU A 217 26.91 -83.53 63.11
CA LEU A 217 27.01 -82.08 63.28
C LEU A 217 27.78 -81.41 62.14
N LYS A 218 28.93 -81.97 61.73
CA LYS A 218 29.71 -81.42 60.63
C LYS A 218 28.94 -81.45 59.30
N ARG A 219 28.30 -82.58 58.96
CA ARG A 219 27.46 -82.73 57.75
C ARG A 219 26.24 -81.82 57.79
N ASP A 220 25.61 -81.65 58.95
CA ASP A 220 24.41 -80.81 59.08
C ASP A 220 24.76 -79.32 59.13
N LYS A 221 25.90 -78.91 59.71
CA LYS A 221 26.47 -77.56 59.56
C LYS A 221 26.83 -77.27 58.09
N GLU A 222 27.50 -78.20 57.39
CA GLU A 222 27.82 -78.07 55.96
C GLU A 222 26.54 -77.95 55.09
N LYS A 223 25.59 -78.87 55.26
CA LYS A 223 24.30 -78.90 54.53
C LYS A 223 23.46 -77.65 54.78
N THR A 224 23.41 -77.18 56.03
CA THR A 224 22.68 -75.95 56.40
C THR A 224 23.37 -74.72 55.81
N THR A 225 24.70 -74.65 55.86
CA THR A 225 25.47 -73.56 55.23
C THR A 225 25.25 -73.51 53.72
N VAL A 226 25.30 -74.65 53.03
CA VAL A 226 25.02 -74.72 51.57
C VAL A 226 23.60 -74.29 51.26
N LYS A 227 22.59 -74.80 51.98
CA LYS A 227 21.19 -74.41 51.75
C LYS A 227 20.99 -72.91 51.94
N LEU A 228 21.41 -72.38 53.09
CA LEU A 228 21.24 -70.96 53.39
C LEU A 228 22.00 -70.07 52.38
N THR A 229 23.16 -70.51 51.87
CA THR A 229 23.91 -69.79 50.82
C THR A 229 23.11 -69.70 49.52
N VAL A 230 22.49 -70.81 49.09
CA VAL A 230 21.61 -70.83 47.90
C VAL A 230 20.36 -69.99 48.11
N ASP A 231 19.72 -70.08 49.28
CA ASP A 231 18.56 -69.26 49.64
C ASP A 231 18.91 -67.76 49.60
N ARG A 232 20.10 -67.36 50.13
CA ARG A 232 20.63 -65.99 50.05
C ARG A 232 20.83 -65.53 48.61
N ASP A 233 21.54 -66.31 47.79
CA ASP A 233 21.92 -65.90 46.44
C ASP A 233 20.70 -65.79 45.52
N HIS A 234 19.67 -66.60 45.74
CA HIS A 234 18.39 -66.45 45.05
C HIS A 234 17.62 -65.19 45.48
N ILE A 235 17.61 -64.85 46.77
CA ILE A 235 17.02 -63.58 47.27
C ILE A 235 17.76 -62.38 46.67
N ILE A 236 19.09 -62.38 46.67
CA ILE A 236 19.93 -61.33 46.05
C ILE A 236 19.58 -61.17 44.57
N GLN A 237 19.50 -62.27 43.81
CA GLN A 237 19.17 -62.22 42.38
C GLN A 237 17.77 -61.65 42.12
N ASN A 238 16.76 -62.08 42.90
CA ASN A 238 15.39 -61.62 42.74
C ASN A 238 15.23 -60.12 43.10
N GLU A 239 15.84 -59.65 44.19
CA GLU A 239 15.80 -58.24 44.59
C GLU A 239 16.57 -57.34 43.61
N ILE A 240 17.76 -57.78 43.14
CA ILE A 240 18.49 -57.09 42.07
C ILE A 240 17.63 -57.00 40.79
N ALA A 241 16.99 -58.09 40.37
CA ALA A 241 16.15 -58.09 39.18
C ALA A 241 14.92 -57.17 39.32
N GLN A 242 14.27 -57.17 40.49
CA GLN A 242 13.12 -56.31 40.76
C GLN A 242 13.51 -54.83 40.77
N ILE A 243 14.56 -54.46 41.51
CA ILE A 243 15.00 -53.06 41.61
C ILE A 243 15.54 -52.56 40.26
N ILE A 244 16.30 -53.36 39.51
CA ILE A 244 16.71 -53.01 38.13
C ILE A 244 15.50 -52.78 37.22
N THR A 245 14.44 -53.58 37.35
CA THR A 245 13.22 -53.40 36.55
C THR A 245 12.52 -52.08 36.88
N THR A 246 12.31 -51.77 38.16
CA THR A 246 11.67 -50.52 38.59
C THR A 246 12.51 -49.28 38.22
N GLN A 247 13.82 -49.32 38.49
CA GLN A 247 14.72 -48.20 38.20
C GLN A 247 14.82 -47.95 36.68
N LYS A 248 14.83 -49.01 35.86
CA LYS A 248 14.79 -48.88 34.40
C LYS A 248 13.49 -48.21 33.93
N GLN A 249 12.33 -48.58 34.49
CA GLN A 249 11.05 -47.96 34.13
C GLN A 249 11.03 -46.46 34.47
N TYR A 250 11.58 -46.06 35.62
CA TYR A 250 11.72 -44.65 35.99
C TYR A 250 12.62 -43.89 35.01
N ILE A 251 13.82 -44.41 34.71
CA ILE A 251 14.76 -43.79 33.77
C ILE A 251 14.16 -43.70 32.35
N GLU A 252 13.39 -44.70 31.93
CA GLU A 252 12.75 -44.71 30.61
C GLU A 252 11.61 -43.68 30.51
N GLN A 253 10.91 -43.38 31.62
CA GLN A 253 9.97 -42.25 31.71
C GLN A 253 10.68 -40.89 31.69
N GLU A 254 11.76 -40.73 32.46
CA GLU A 254 12.53 -39.48 32.53
C GLU A 254 13.22 -39.18 31.18
N VAL A 255 13.74 -40.18 30.49
CA VAL A 255 14.25 -40.08 29.11
C VAL A 255 13.16 -39.64 28.12
N GLN A 256 11.92 -40.13 28.26
CA GLN A 256 10.80 -39.67 27.42
C GLN A 256 10.44 -38.20 27.71
N GLN A 257 10.42 -37.79 28.99
CA GLN A 257 10.12 -36.41 29.38
C GLN A 257 11.23 -35.43 28.93
N LEU A 258 12.50 -35.81 29.05
CA LEU A 258 13.63 -35.02 28.55
C LEU A 258 13.58 -34.87 27.01
N ARG A 259 13.22 -35.92 26.28
CA ARG A 259 13.00 -35.86 24.81
C ARG A 259 11.85 -34.92 24.45
N TYR A 260 10.73 -34.98 25.18
CA TYR A 260 9.59 -34.08 24.97
C TYR A 260 9.97 -32.62 25.24
N ASN A 261 10.59 -32.33 26.39
CA ASN A 261 11.01 -30.96 26.77
C ASN A 261 12.00 -30.35 25.76
N ARG A 262 12.98 -31.14 25.29
CA ARG A 262 13.92 -30.76 24.24
C ARG A 262 13.21 -30.39 22.93
N ALA A 263 12.21 -31.18 22.54
CA ALA A 263 11.47 -30.98 21.31
C ALA A 263 10.50 -29.79 21.39
N GLU A 264 9.93 -29.50 22.57
CA GLU A 264 9.13 -28.30 22.83
C GLU A 264 9.97 -27.03 22.93
N PHE A 265 11.16 -27.07 23.55
CA PHE A 265 12.10 -25.94 23.57
C PHE A 265 12.46 -25.49 22.14
N LYS A 266 12.72 -26.45 21.24
CA LYS A 266 12.98 -26.15 19.83
C LYS A 266 11.78 -25.52 19.12
N ARG A 267 10.54 -25.96 19.39
CA ARG A 267 9.34 -25.28 18.87
C ARG A 267 9.23 -23.84 19.38
N HIS A 268 9.43 -23.61 20.67
CA HIS A 268 9.32 -22.27 21.27
C HIS A 268 10.35 -21.30 20.67
N LYS A 269 11.62 -21.70 20.54
CA LYS A 269 12.65 -20.85 19.89
C LYS A 269 12.28 -20.49 18.44
N VAL A 270 11.71 -21.41 17.69
CA VAL A 270 11.26 -21.15 16.30
C VAL A 270 10.03 -20.25 16.26
N ILE A 271 9.15 -20.33 17.25
CA ILE A 271 8.01 -19.40 17.40
C ILE A 271 8.51 -17.99 17.74
N ASP A 272 9.49 -17.86 18.63
CA ASP A 272 10.11 -16.56 18.97
C ASP A 272 10.81 -15.93 17.75
N GLU A 273 11.55 -16.72 16.96
CA GLU A 273 12.14 -16.30 15.69
C GLU A 273 11.06 -15.88 14.67
N ILE A 274 10.02 -16.69 14.47
CA ILE A 274 8.86 -16.35 13.62
C ILE A 274 8.24 -15.01 14.03
N ILE A 275 8.09 -14.74 15.32
CA ILE A 275 7.49 -13.48 15.83
C ILE A 275 8.42 -12.28 15.57
N SER A 276 9.73 -12.46 15.73
CA SER A 276 10.72 -11.42 15.41
C SER A 276 10.75 -11.10 13.92
N ASP A 277 10.91 -12.13 13.08
CA ASP A 277 10.95 -12.04 11.62
C ASP A 277 9.65 -11.45 11.06
N GLN A 278 8.49 -11.84 11.59
CA GLN A 278 7.19 -11.29 11.19
C GLN A 278 7.07 -9.80 11.56
N LYS A 279 7.68 -9.35 12.66
CA LYS A 279 7.73 -7.94 13.03
C LYS A 279 8.61 -7.15 12.06
N GLU A 280 9.84 -7.59 11.80
CA GLU A 280 10.77 -6.94 10.87
C GLU A 280 10.20 -6.87 9.44
N ALA A 281 9.64 -7.98 8.96
CA ALA A 281 8.98 -8.05 7.66
C ALA A 281 7.80 -7.05 7.53
N ASN A 282 6.97 -6.91 8.58
CA ASN A 282 5.88 -5.95 8.60
C ASN A 282 6.38 -4.49 8.70
N GLU A 283 7.51 -4.22 9.37
CA GLU A 283 8.14 -2.90 9.39
C GLU A 283 8.73 -2.52 8.02
N LEU A 284 9.40 -3.45 7.33
CA LEU A 284 9.87 -3.28 5.94
C LEU A 284 8.71 -2.98 4.98
N LEU A 285 7.64 -3.77 5.03
CA LEU A 285 6.45 -3.54 4.18
C LEU A 285 5.72 -2.24 4.54
N THR A 286 5.73 -1.82 5.81
CA THR A 286 5.19 -0.51 6.23
C THR A 286 6.02 0.65 5.68
N ASN A 287 7.35 0.50 5.60
CA ASN A 287 8.22 1.52 5.00
C ASN A 287 8.09 1.57 3.47
N ASN A 288 7.95 0.42 2.80
CA ASN A 288 7.62 0.37 1.37
C ASN A 288 6.26 1.03 1.08
N TYR A 289 5.23 0.75 1.89
CA TYR A 289 3.92 1.42 1.80
C TYR A 289 4.05 2.94 1.94
N ARG A 290 4.82 3.46 2.92
CA ARG A 290 5.08 4.90 3.07
C ARG A 290 5.78 5.51 1.85
N SER A 291 6.75 4.81 1.26
CA SER A 291 7.43 5.29 0.05
C SER A 291 6.47 5.35 -1.14
N LEU A 292 5.56 4.37 -1.27
CA LEU A 292 4.52 4.34 -2.30
C LEU A 292 3.44 5.41 -2.09
N VAL A 293 3.10 5.79 -0.85
CA VAL A 293 2.22 6.95 -0.57
C VAL A 293 2.79 8.21 -1.22
N ASN A 294 4.09 8.46 -1.04
CA ASN A 294 4.73 9.65 -1.60
C ASN A 294 4.78 9.59 -3.14
N GLY A 295 5.20 8.46 -3.70
CA GLY A 295 5.26 8.28 -5.17
C GLY A 295 3.89 8.33 -5.86
N LEU A 296 2.81 7.93 -5.17
CA LEU A 296 1.44 8.11 -5.66
C LEU A 296 1.00 9.58 -5.67
N GLU A 297 1.37 10.38 -4.66
CA GLU A 297 1.07 11.83 -4.71
C GLU A 297 1.95 12.55 -5.75
N GLU A 298 3.22 12.17 -5.92
CA GLU A 298 4.07 12.71 -7.00
C GLU A 298 3.49 12.41 -8.40
N ARG A 299 3.01 11.18 -8.62
CA ARG A 299 2.26 10.81 -9.85
C ARG A 299 0.95 11.59 -9.98
N ARG A 300 0.19 11.75 -8.90
CA ARG A 300 -1.04 12.57 -8.88
C ARG A 300 -0.79 14.01 -9.32
N GLN A 301 0.25 14.64 -8.77
CA GLN A 301 0.68 16.00 -9.13
C GLN A 301 1.23 16.08 -10.56
N THR A 302 1.63 14.96 -11.16
CA THR A 302 2.04 14.87 -12.56
C THR A 302 0.81 14.79 -13.48
N PHE A 303 -0.14 13.89 -13.21
CA PHE A 303 -1.39 13.79 -13.98
C PHE A 303 -2.24 15.07 -13.94
N ILE A 304 -2.24 15.80 -12.82
CA ILE A 304 -2.90 17.12 -12.72
C ILE A 304 -2.28 18.11 -13.72
N LYS A 305 -0.94 18.19 -13.79
CA LYS A 305 -0.24 19.09 -14.73
C LYS A 305 -0.44 18.67 -16.20
N GLU A 306 -0.48 17.38 -16.48
CA GLU A 306 -0.81 16.86 -17.82
C GLU A 306 -2.23 17.25 -18.23
N HIS A 307 -3.20 17.13 -17.33
CA HIS A 307 -4.59 17.53 -17.54
C HIS A 307 -4.71 19.05 -17.75
N GLU A 308 -4.11 19.86 -16.88
CA GLU A 308 -4.07 21.33 -17.00
C GLU A 308 -3.42 21.76 -18.33
N GLN A 309 -2.30 21.16 -18.71
CA GLN A 309 -1.62 21.44 -19.98
C GLN A 309 -2.45 21.01 -21.20
N ALA A 310 -3.16 19.88 -21.12
CA ALA A 310 -4.06 19.43 -22.17
C ALA A 310 -5.26 20.38 -22.34
N LEU A 311 -5.89 20.82 -21.24
CA LEU A 311 -6.97 21.80 -21.26
C LEU A 311 -6.52 23.15 -21.87
N VAL A 312 -5.34 23.66 -21.50
CA VAL A 312 -4.77 24.89 -22.09
C VAL A 312 -4.50 24.71 -23.59
N THR A 313 -3.96 23.55 -24.00
CA THR A 313 -3.69 23.24 -25.42
C THR A 313 -4.99 23.16 -26.23
N ARG A 314 -6.03 22.54 -25.66
CA ARG A 314 -7.37 22.46 -26.25
C ARG A 314 -8.01 23.84 -26.37
N GLN A 315 -7.99 24.66 -25.32
CA GLN A 315 -8.53 26.02 -25.36
C GLN A 315 -7.83 26.85 -26.47
N ALA A 316 -6.51 26.80 -26.57
CA ALA A 316 -5.77 27.49 -27.64
C ALA A 316 -6.13 26.97 -29.04
N SER A 317 -6.42 25.67 -29.20
CA SER A 317 -6.95 25.09 -30.44
C SER A 317 -8.35 25.62 -30.76
N ASP A 318 -9.25 25.65 -29.78
CA ASP A 318 -10.65 26.06 -29.96
C ASP A 318 -10.73 27.58 -30.27
N GLU A 319 -9.90 28.40 -29.62
CA GLU A 319 -9.72 29.82 -29.92
C GLU A 319 -9.15 30.04 -31.34
N ALA A 320 -8.09 29.31 -31.73
CA ALA A 320 -7.52 29.41 -33.07
C ALA A 320 -8.48 28.92 -34.17
N GLN A 321 -9.36 27.96 -33.87
CA GLN A 321 -10.45 27.56 -34.77
C GLN A 321 -11.49 28.68 -34.90
N ALA A 322 -11.92 29.29 -33.79
CA ALA A 322 -12.86 30.41 -33.80
C ALA A 322 -12.30 31.62 -34.59
N GLU A 323 -11.03 32.00 -34.38
CA GLU A 323 -10.39 33.06 -35.17
C GLU A 323 -10.35 32.72 -36.67
N LYS A 324 -9.97 31.48 -37.02
CA LYS A 324 -9.96 30.98 -38.40
C LYS A 324 -11.34 31.07 -39.06
N GLU A 325 -12.43 30.92 -38.31
CA GLU A 325 -13.78 31.13 -38.84
C GLU A 325 -14.16 32.60 -38.97
N ARG A 326 -13.74 33.46 -38.03
CA ARG A 326 -13.91 34.92 -38.17
C ARG A 326 -13.17 35.47 -39.39
N TYR A 327 -11.93 35.06 -39.63
CA TYR A 327 -11.17 35.45 -40.82
C TYR A 327 -11.78 34.91 -42.14
N LYS A 328 -12.40 33.73 -42.15
CA LYS A 328 -13.17 33.26 -43.33
C LYS A 328 -14.34 34.20 -43.63
N LEU A 329 -15.11 34.60 -42.62
CA LEU A 329 -16.26 35.50 -42.76
C LEU A 329 -15.83 36.91 -43.18
N GLU A 330 -14.73 37.42 -42.61
CA GLU A 330 -14.17 38.71 -42.99
C GLU A 330 -13.67 38.71 -44.44
N ASN A 331 -12.91 37.69 -44.86
CA ASN A 331 -12.47 37.55 -46.26
C ASN A 331 -13.66 37.43 -47.24
N ALA A 332 -14.75 36.76 -46.85
CA ALA A 332 -15.97 36.70 -47.67
C ALA A 332 -16.65 38.07 -47.81
N ASN A 333 -16.65 38.89 -46.74
CA ASN A 333 -17.13 40.26 -46.79
C ASN A 333 -16.23 41.15 -47.66
N VAL A 334 -14.90 41.02 -47.58
CA VAL A 334 -13.97 41.74 -48.45
C VAL A 334 -14.23 41.40 -49.91
N LEU A 335 -14.33 40.11 -50.26
CA LEU A 335 -14.60 39.67 -51.64
C LEU A 335 -15.92 40.24 -52.18
N ASN A 336 -16.99 40.28 -51.36
CA ASN A 336 -18.25 40.93 -51.74
C ASN A 336 -18.10 42.45 -51.98
N LEU A 337 -17.29 43.13 -51.17
CA LEU A 337 -16.97 44.54 -51.36
C LEU A 337 -16.12 44.79 -52.61
N GLU A 338 -15.25 43.86 -53.01
CA GLU A 338 -14.50 43.91 -54.26
C GLU A 338 -15.40 43.68 -55.48
N GLU A 339 -16.27 42.66 -55.47
CA GLU A 339 -17.28 42.46 -56.53
C GLU A 339 -18.16 43.72 -56.70
N ARG A 340 -18.53 44.37 -55.59
CA ARG A 340 -19.30 45.62 -55.59
C ARG A 340 -18.49 46.83 -56.07
N ARG A 341 -17.20 46.92 -55.74
CA ARG A 341 -16.27 47.93 -56.27
C ARG A 341 -16.19 47.80 -57.79
N ASP A 342 -15.95 46.60 -58.30
CA ASP A 342 -15.73 46.36 -59.74
C ASP A 342 -17.02 46.59 -60.53
N HIS A 343 -18.19 46.29 -59.95
CA HIS A 343 -19.48 46.66 -60.51
C HIS A 343 -19.67 48.19 -60.59
N LEU A 344 -19.30 48.92 -59.54
CA LEU A 344 -19.39 50.40 -59.52
C LEU A 344 -18.36 51.06 -60.45
N GLU A 345 -17.16 50.49 -60.59
CA GLU A 345 -16.15 50.96 -61.54
C GLU A 345 -16.61 50.75 -63.00
N LYS A 346 -17.23 49.60 -63.29
CA LYS A 346 -17.88 49.39 -64.59
C LYS A 346 -19.00 50.40 -64.85
N MET A 347 -19.89 50.63 -63.88
CA MET A 347 -20.93 51.66 -63.99
C MET A 347 -20.35 53.06 -64.21
N LYS A 348 -19.23 53.39 -63.57
CA LYS A 348 -18.51 54.65 -63.76
C LYS A 348 -17.99 54.78 -65.19
N LEU A 349 -17.36 53.74 -65.74
CA LEU A 349 -16.88 53.73 -67.13
C LEU A 349 -18.03 53.85 -68.14
N ASP A 350 -19.14 53.13 -67.92
CA ASP A 350 -20.34 53.22 -68.76
C ASP A 350 -20.94 54.66 -68.73
N LEU A 351 -20.96 55.31 -67.56
CA LEU A 351 -21.39 56.70 -67.41
C LEU A 351 -20.40 57.71 -68.02
N GLU A 352 -19.09 57.52 -67.88
CA GLU A 352 -18.07 58.36 -68.52
C GLU A 352 -18.16 58.27 -70.05
N GLY A 353 -18.45 57.08 -70.59
CA GLY A 353 -18.79 56.88 -72.00
C GLY A 353 -20.03 57.66 -72.43
N GLN A 354 -21.12 57.59 -71.65
CA GLN A 354 -22.35 58.37 -71.91
C GLN A 354 -22.11 59.89 -71.83
N VAL A 355 -21.30 60.37 -70.88
CA VAL A 355 -20.94 61.80 -70.78
C VAL A 355 -20.12 62.23 -72.00
N GLY A 356 -19.15 61.43 -72.45
CA GLY A 356 -18.40 61.70 -73.68
C GLY A 356 -19.29 61.74 -74.93
N GLN A 357 -20.25 60.81 -75.03
CA GLN A 357 -21.26 60.79 -76.09
C GLN A 357 -22.11 62.07 -76.08
N LEU A 358 -22.65 62.45 -74.92
CA LEU A 358 -23.47 63.66 -74.73
C LEU A 358 -22.68 64.94 -75.00
N GLN A 359 -21.40 65.01 -74.61
CA GLN A 359 -20.53 66.15 -74.90
C GLN A 359 -20.27 66.27 -76.40
N ALA A 360 -20.00 65.16 -77.10
CA ALA A 360 -19.83 65.16 -78.56
C ALA A 360 -21.11 65.57 -79.29
N ASP A 361 -22.29 65.14 -78.83
CA ASP A 361 -23.58 65.57 -79.39
C ASP A 361 -23.91 67.03 -79.06
N ALA A 362 -23.56 67.52 -77.87
CA ALA A 362 -23.67 68.94 -77.52
C ALA A 362 -22.82 69.82 -78.43
N SER A 363 -21.57 69.43 -78.74
CA SER A 363 -20.73 70.14 -79.70
C SER A 363 -21.32 70.12 -81.13
N LYS A 364 -21.95 69.02 -81.57
CA LYS A 364 -22.67 68.98 -82.85
C LYS A 364 -23.86 69.94 -82.88
N TRP A 365 -24.61 70.04 -81.78
CA TRP A 365 -25.73 70.97 -81.66
C TRP A 365 -25.29 72.43 -81.59
N GLN A 366 -24.20 72.73 -80.88
CA GLN A 366 -23.58 74.06 -80.86
C GLN A 366 -23.13 74.47 -82.26
N PHE A 367 -22.37 73.63 -82.97
CA PHE A 367 -21.91 73.93 -84.33
C PHE A 367 -23.09 74.15 -85.30
N ARG A 368 -24.18 73.39 -85.16
CA ARG A 368 -25.42 73.61 -85.93
C ARG A 368 -26.09 74.94 -85.60
N ALA A 369 -26.12 75.34 -84.34
CA ALA A 369 -26.67 76.63 -83.92
C ALA A 369 -25.83 77.81 -84.41
N GLU A 370 -24.50 77.70 -84.33
CA GLU A 370 -23.54 78.67 -84.88
C GLU A 370 -23.68 78.81 -86.40
N THR A 371 -23.78 77.69 -87.13
CA THR A 371 -24.02 77.69 -88.59
C THR A 371 -25.36 78.34 -88.94
N ALA A 372 -26.43 78.02 -88.20
CA ALA A 372 -27.75 78.61 -88.42
C ALA A 372 -27.79 80.11 -88.08
N GLN A 373 -27.00 80.55 -87.09
CA GLN A 373 -26.84 81.96 -86.75
C GLN A 373 -26.06 82.71 -87.84
N GLU A 374 -24.98 82.14 -88.38
CA GLU A 374 -24.26 82.69 -89.53
C GLU A 374 -25.18 82.86 -90.75
N ASP A 375 -25.94 81.84 -91.13
CA ASP A 375 -26.86 81.94 -92.27
C ASP A 375 -28.00 82.94 -92.02
N LEU A 376 -28.48 83.04 -90.78
CA LEU A 376 -29.47 84.06 -90.39
C LEU A 376 -28.90 85.49 -90.46
N ASP A 377 -27.64 85.70 -90.08
CA ASP A 377 -26.98 87.01 -90.19
C ASP A 377 -26.56 87.35 -91.64
N ARG A 378 -26.20 86.35 -92.46
CA ARG A 378 -26.07 86.50 -93.92
C ARG A 378 -27.40 86.92 -94.55
N MET A 379 -28.51 86.30 -94.14
CA MET A 379 -29.87 86.67 -94.59
C MET A 379 -30.24 88.09 -94.16
N LYS A 380 -29.95 88.50 -92.91
CA LYS A 380 -30.11 89.91 -92.48
C LYS A 380 -29.30 90.87 -93.36
N GLN A 381 -28.05 90.53 -93.67
CA GLN A 381 -27.18 91.38 -94.49
C GLN A 381 -27.73 91.52 -95.92
N GLN A 382 -28.17 90.42 -96.54
CA GLN A 382 -28.84 90.44 -97.84
C GLN A 382 -30.12 91.31 -97.82
N VAL A 383 -30.95 91.20 -96.78
CA VAL A 383 -32.14 92.04 -96.60
C VAL A 383 -31.77 93.51 -96.41
N ALA A 384 -30.72 93.82 -95.66
CA ALA A 384 -30.25 95.19 -95.44
C ALA A 384 -29.70 95.82 -96.74
N ASP A 385 -28.97 95.07 -97.56
CA ASP A 385 -28.43 95.57 -98.83
C ASP A 385 -29.51 95.65 -99.92
N LEU A 386 -30.51 94.75 -99.93
CA LEU A 386 -31.75 94.93 -100.69
C LEU A 386 -32.48 96.21 -100.28
N ASN A 387 -32.62 96.48 -98.97
CA ASN A 387 -33.30 97.67 -98.48
C ASN A 387 -32.54 98.96 -98.86
N LYS A 388 -31.20 98.95 -98.85
CA LYS A 388 -30.39 100.06 -99.40
C LYS A 388 -30.64 100.27 -100.90
N GLN A 389 -30.79 99.21 -101.70
CA GLN A 389 -31.13 99.36 -103.11
C GLN A 389 -32.54 99.98 -103.30
N TYR A 390 -33.52 99.58 -102.48
CA TYR A 390 -34.85 100.22 -102.48
C TYR A 390 -34.79 101.70 -102.06
N GLU A 391 -34.03 102.05 -101.02
CA GLU A 391 -33.80 103.45 -100.64
C GLU A 391 -33.12 104.27 -101.74
N GLN A 392 -32.13 103.69 -102.44
CA GLN A 392 -31.45 104.37 -103.54
C GLN A 392 -32.39 104.61 -104.73
N ARG A 393 -33.28 103.67 -105.05
CA ARG A 393 -34.35 103.87 -106.06
C ARG A 393 -35.28 105.01 -105.62
N LEU A 394 -35.81 104.96 -104.39
CA LEU A 394 -36.68 106.02 -103.84
C LEU A 394 -36.02 107.41 -103.83
N LYS A 395 -34.69 107.48 -103.62
CA LYS A 395 -33.92 108.73 -103.71
C LYS A 395 -33.78 109.20 -105.18
N SER A 396 -33.59 108.29 -106.14
CA SER A 396 -33.61 108.61 -107.58
C SER A 396 -34.99 109.13 -108.02
N ASP A 397 -36.05 108.39 -107.70
CA ASP A 397 -37.44 108.74 -108.03
C ASP A 397 -37.80 110.13 -107.49
N ARG A 398 -37.35 110.45 -106.27
CA ARG A 398 -37.54 111.77 -105.66
C ARG A 398 -36.78 112.89 -106.38
N ILE A 399 -35.54 112.65 -106.83
CA ILE A 399 -34.76 113.65 -107.57
C ILE A 399 -35.41 113.96 -108.91
N ASP A 400 -35.92 112.96 -109.62
CA ASP A 400 -36.62 113.17 -110.89
C ASP A 400 -37.99 113.82 -110.69
N LEU A 401 -38.67 113.57 -109.56
CA LEU A 401 -39.90 114.27 -109.17
C LEU A 401 -39.63 115.73 -108.78
N GLU A 402 -38.53 116.05 -108.10
CA GLU A 402 -38.11 117.44 -107.82
C GLU A 402 -37.72 118.20 -109.10
N LYS A 403 -37.01 117.56 -110.06
CA LYS A 403 -36.81 118.11 -111.41
C LYS A 403 -38.14 118.44 -112.11
N HIS A 404 -39.09 117.51 -112.07
CA HIS A 404 -40.40 117.71 -112.70
C HIS A 404 -41.16 118.89 -112.04
N GLN A 405 -41.02 119.09 -110.73
CA GLN A 405 -41.59 120.26 -110.04
C GLN A 405 -40.90 121.56 -110.45
N GLN A 406 -39.57 121.61 -110.57
CA GLN A 406 -38.85 122.81 -111.04
C GLN A 406 -39.26 123.21 -112.46
N LEU A 407 -39.34 122.26 -113.39
CA LEU A 407 -39.85 122.48 -114.75
C LEU A 407 -41.30 123.03 -114.73
N THR A 408 -42.13 122.52 -113.82
CA THR A 408 -43.51 122.99 -113.65
C THR A 408 -43.60 124.41 -113.08
N GLN A 409 -42.64 124.83 -112.24
CA GLN A 409 -42.59 126.20 -111.70
C GLN A 409 -42.10 127.22 -112.75
N GLN A 410 -41.06 126.91 -113.53
CA GLN A 410 -40.64 127.75 -114.67
C GLN A 410 -41.79 127.97 -115.66
N ALA A 411 -42.56 126.92 -115.97
CA ALA A 411 -43.74 127.00 -116.84
C ALA A 411 -44.91 127.85 -116.27
N ARG A 412 -44.91 128.17 -114.96
CA ARG A 412 -45.87 129.10 -114.34
C ARG A 412 -45.38 130.55 -114.39
N GLN A 413 -44.11 130.81 -114.09
CA GLN A 413 -43.55 132.16 -114.16
C GLN A 413 -43.62 132.72 -115.59
N ALA A 414 -43.28 131.91 -116.60
CA ALA A 414 -43.41 132.27 -118.01
C ALA A 414 -44.86 132.56 -118.51
N LYS A 415 -45.89 132.29 -117.68
CA LYS A 415 -47.29 132.66 -117.96
C LYS A 415 -47.74 133.96 -117.27
N LEU A 416 -47.07 134.39 -116.20
CA LEU A 416 -47.48 135.58 -115.43
C LEU A 416 -47.05 136.89 -116.11
N ASP A 417 -45.82 136.96 -116.62
CA ASP A 417 -45.30 138.15 -117.33
C ASP A 417 -46.08 138.50 -118.60
N LYS A 418 -46.91 137.59 -119.10
CA LYS A 418 -47.66 137.75 -120.36
C LYS A 418 -49.05 138.38 -120.21
N TRP A 419 -49.48 138.74 -119.00
CA TRP A 419 -50.85 139.16 -118.73
C TRP A 419 -51.09 140.69 -118.66
N LEU A 420 -50.04 141.51 -118.61
CA LEU A 420 -50.14 142.95 -118.31
C LEU A 420 -50.25 143.89 -119.52
N HIS A 421 -51.32 143.72 -120.32
CA HIS A 421 -52.19 144.81 -120.86
C HIS A 421 -51.59 145.84 -121.88
N PRO A 422 -52.38 146.46 -122.79
CA PRO A 422 -53.23 147.63 -122.44
C PRO A 422 -54.50 147.90 -123.29
N PHE A 423 -55.56 148.50 -122.70
CA PHE A 423 -56.56 149.30 -123.47
C PHE A 423 -57.27 150.43 -122.66
N LYS A 424 -56.64 151.63 -122.68
CA LYS A 424 -57.17 153.01 -122.66
C LYS A 424 -58.38 153.47 -121.78
N PHE A 425 -58.11 154.54 -120.99
CA PHE A 425 -58.99 155.70 -120.64
C PHE A 425 -60.23 155.42 -119.73
N ARG A 426 -60.69 156.31 -118.83
CA ARG A 426 -60.37 157.70 -118.38
C ARG A 426 -60.93 157.85 -116.91
N GLN A 427 -60.84 158.93 -116.10
CA GLN A 427 -60.35 160.32 -116.18
C GLN A 427 -60.09 160.92 -114.76
N GLN A 428 -58.93 161.56 -114.52
CA GLN A 428 -58.65 162.55 -113.42
C GLN A 428 -58.77 162.02 -111.95
N ASN A 429 -58.18 162.59 -110.89
CA ASN A 429 -57.29 163.75 -110.63
C ASN A 429 -56.62 163.54 -109.24
N THR A 430 -55.46 164.06 -108.82
CA THR A 430 -54.31 164.75 -109.47
C THR A 430 -53.12 164.82 -108.48
N GLY A 431 -51.87 164.87 -108.97
CA GLY A 431 -50.78 165.61 -108.30
C GLY A 431 -49.54 164.83 -107.80
N LYS A 432 -48.37 165.20 -108.35
CA LYS A 432 -47.00 165.34 -107.78
C LYS A 432 -46.60 164.37 -106.62
N SER A 433 -45.40 163.76 -106.62
CA SER A 433 -44.11 164.46 -106.80
C SER A 433 -42.91 163.51 -107.00
N VAL A 434 -41.87 164.00 -107.71
CA VAL A 434 -40.41 163.74 -107.60
C VAL A 434 -40.00 162.73 -106.49
N GLY A 435 -39.25 161.65 -106.72
CA GLY A 435 -38.12 161.41 -107.64
C GLY A 435 -36.92 160.82 -106.85
N LYS A 436 -35.88 160.36 -107.58
CA LYS A 436 -34.77 159.48 -107.16
C LYS A 436 -35.14 157.99 -107.05
#